data_AF-A0A150A089-F1
#
_entry.id   AF-A0A150A089-F1
#
_cell.length_a   1.000
_cell.length_b   1.000
_cell.length_c   1.000
_cell.angle_alpha   90.00
_cell.angle_beta   90.00
_cell.angle_gamma   90.00
#
_symmetry.space_group_name_H-M   'P 1'
#
loop_
_entity.id
_entity.type
_entity.pdbx_description
1 polymer ?
#
loop_
_entity_poly.entity_id
_entity_poly.type
_entity_poly.pdbx_seq_one_letter_code
_entity_poly.pdbx_strand_id
1 'polypeptide(L)'
;MIALPEPFFSWTARRIDLAGIREREFADLVLDERVPLGRNTARLIATRDEGADIDYLALIVGDVADGHDIAVRGVDEEALLVEGSRTESSPEILIGLRAAQSICGCSDARHVDSQLRLDGPIRTMIASIGVKSVVVDWYHVISAVA
;
A
#
# COMPACT_ATOMS: atom_id res chain seq x y z
N MET A 1 -13.27 -18.46 -18.41
CA MET A 1 -12.18 -17.76 -19.13
C MET A 1 -11.80 -16.58 -18.28
N ILE A 2 -10.61 -16.58 -17.67
CA ILE A 2 -10.10 -15.42 -16.96
C ILE A 2 -9.55 -14.50 -18.05
N ALA A 3 -10.16 -13.32 -18.24
CA ALA A 3 -9.60 -12.33 -19.14
C ALA A 3 -8.20 -11.97 -18.63
N LEU A 4 -7.18 -12.02 -19.49
CA LEU A 4 -5.86 -11.51 -19.13
C LEU A 4 -6.01 -10.02 -18.78
N PRO A 5 -5.40 -9.56 -17.68
CA PRO A 5 -5.47 -8.15 -17.30
C PRO A 5 -4.94 -7.29 -18.45
N GLU A 6 -5.59 -6.15 -18.71
CA GLU A 6 -5.20 -5.21 -19.78
C GLU A 6 -3.72 -4.81 -19.63
N PRO A 7 -2.95 -4.63 -20.71
CA PRO A 7 -1.55 -4.25 -20.60
C PRO A 7 -1.39 -2.89 -19.90
N PHE A 8 -0.60 -2.84 -18.82
CA PHE A 8 -0.24 -1.60 -18.12
C PHE A 8 1.15 -1.15 -18.54
N PHE A 9 1.26 0.11 -18.98
CA PHE A 9 2.53 0.74 -19.27
C PHE A 9 2.57 2.14 -18.67
N SER A 10 3.53 2.38 -17.79
CA SER A 10 3.83 3.70 -17.25
C SER A 10 5.34 3.84 -17.07
N TRP A 11 5.84 5.06 -17.31
CA TRP A 11 7.23 5.42 -17.10
C TRP A 11 7.56 5.71 -15.64
N THR A 12 6.56 6.06 -14.83
CA THR A 12 6.72 6.49 -13.43
C THR A 12 6.03 5.57 -12.43
N ALA A 13 5.11 4.74 -12.92
CA ALA A 13 4.33 3.82 -12.11
C ALA A 13 4.50 2.38 -12.58
N ARG A 14 4.17 1.43 -11.71
CA ARG A 14 4.20 0.00 -12.02
C ARG A 14 2.98 -0.70 -11.43
N ARG A 15 2.40 -1.61 -12.21
CA ARG A 15 1.38 -2.56 -11.73
C ARG A 15 2.05 -3.77 -11.09
N ILE A 16 1.54 -4.20 -9.95
CA ILE A 16 1.94 -5.41 -9.24
C ILE A 16 0.70 -6.29 -9.10
N ASP A 17 0.81 -7.54 -9.58
CA ASP A 17 -0.26 -8.53 -9.52
C ASP A 17 -0.23 -9.28 -8.19
N LEU A 18 -1.39 -9.34 -7.54
CA LEU A 18 -1.62 -10.00 -6.25
C LEU A 18 -2.54 -11.21 -6.38
N ALA A 19 -3.22 -11.41 -7.52
CA ALA A 19 -4.19 -12.48 -7.71
C ALA A 19 -3.57 -13.89 -7.67
N GLY A 20 -2.26 -14.00 -7.88
CA GLY A 20 -1.51 -15.24 -7.77
C GLY A 20 -1.15 -15.66 -6.34
N ILE A 21 -1.34 -14.80 -5.34
CA ILE A 21 -0.98 -15.06 -3.94
C ILE A 21 -2.06 -15.96 -3.33
N ARG A 22 -1.64 -17.07 -2.70
CA ARG A 22 -2.57 -18.00 -2.05
C ARG A 22 -2.96 -17.48 -0.68
N GLU A 23 -4.15 -17.84 -0.21
CA GLU A 23 -4.64 -17.43 1.11
C GLU A 23 -3.69 -17.80 2.27
N ARG A 24 -2.93 -18.90 2.13
CA ARG A 24 -1.94 -19.33 3.13
C ARG A 24 -0.71 -18.42 3.21
N GLU A 25 -0.52 -17.57 2.21
CA GLU A 25 0.56 -16.59 2.11
C GLU A 25 0.09 -15.21 2.56
N PHE A 26 -1.17 -15.06 2.98
CA PHE A 26 -1.69 -13.80 3.50
C PHE A 26 -1.07 -13.48 4.85
N ALA A 27 -0.84 -12.19 5.08
CA ALA A 27 -0.37 -11.72 6.36
C ALA A 27 -1.50 -11.81 7.40
N ASP A 28 -1.15 -12.25 8.61
CA ASP A 28 -2.05 -12.20 9.75
C ASP A 28 -2.22 -10.74 10.20
N LEU A 29 -3.44 -10.23 10.08
CA LEU A 29 -3.75 -8.88 10.50
C LEU A 29 -3.87 -8.81 12.02
N VAL A 30 -3.01 -7.99 12.65
CA VAL A 30 -3.07 -7.70 14.09
C VAL A 30 -4.03 -6.55 14.40
N LEU A 31 -4.38 -5.77 13.38
CA LEU A 31 -5.38 -4.70 13.43
C LEU A 31 -6.20 -4.75 12.15
N ASP A 32 -7.51 -4.59 12.31
CA ASP A 32 -8.46 -4.46 11.20
C ASP A 32 -9.71 -3.72 11.66
N GLU A 33 -9.66 -2.39 11.62
CA GLU A 33 -10.67 -1.53 12.24
C GLU A 33 -11.19 -0.45 11.29
N ARG A 34 -12.46 -0.09 11.45
CA ARG A 34 -13.03 1.06 10.73
C ARG A 34 -12.79 2.34 11.51
N VAL A 35 -12.18 3.33 10.86
CA VAL A 35 -11.84 4.62 11.45
C VAL A 35 -12.55 5.77 10.73
N PRO A 36 -12.98 6.82 11.45
CA PRO A 36 -13.52 8.02 10.83
C PRO A 36 -12.40 8.76 10.07
N LEU A 37 -12.73 9.23 8.86
CA LEU A 37 -11.82 9.93 7.97
C LEU A 37 -12.52 11.16 7.39
N GLY A 38 -12.49 12.26 8.13
CA GLY A 38 -13.26 13.47 7.82
C GLY A 38 -14.77 13.19 7.85
N ARG A 39 -15.44 13.26 6.69
CA ARG A 39 -16.87 12.93 6.53
C ARG A 39 -17.11 11.45 6.16
N ASN A 40 -16.04 10.71 5.85
CA ASN A 40 -16.10 9.34 5.39
C ASN A 40 -15.56 8.39 6.46
N THR A 41 -15.56 7.10 6.15
CA THR A 41 -14.90 6.06 6.95
C THR A 41 -13.84 5.38 6.10
N ALA A 42 -12.75 4.98 6.74
CA ALA A 42 -11.68 4.19 6.15
C ALA A 42 -11.45 2.93 6.99
N ARG A 43 -10.70 1.98 6.43
CA ARG A 43 -10.32 0.74 7.14
C ARG A 43 -8.82 0.80 7.43
N LEU A 44 -8.45 0.77 8.69
CA LEU A 44 -7.08 0.78 9.17
C LEU A 44 -6.68 -0.66 9.48
N ILE A 45 -5.67 -1.16 8.79
CA ILE A 45 -5.14 -2.50 8.98
C ILE A 45 -3.68 -2.45 9.39
N ALA A 46 -3.23 -3.46 10.13
CA ALA A 46 -1.81 -3.64 10.43
C ALA A 46 -1.42 -5.11 10.41
N THR A 47 -0.19 -5.38 10.00
CA THR A 47 0.46 -6.69 10.17
C THR A 47 1.74 -6.52 10.96
N ARG A 48 2.11 -7.57 11.69
CA ARG A 48 3.45 -7.70 12.26
C ARG A 48 4.30 -8.55 11.31
N ASP A 49 5.51 -8.11 11.04
CA ASP A 49 6.53 -9.01 10.47
C ASP A 49 7.13 -9.83 11.62
N GLU A 50 7.14 -11.16 11.55
CA GLU A 50 7.77 -11.98 12.58
C GLU A 50 9.31 -12.01 12.45
N GLY A 51 9.82 -11.72 11.25
CA GLY A 51 11.25 -11.71 10.93
C GLY A 51 11.94 -10.37 11.20
N ALA A 52 11.17 -9.30 11.35
CA ALA A 52 11.64 -7.96 11.68
C ALA A 52 10.75 -7.36 12.76
N ASP A 53 11.32 -6.67 13.75
CA ASP A 53 10.54 -5.98 14.79
C ASP A 53 9.89 -4.68 14.24
N ILE A 54 9.19 -4.83 13.11
CA ILE A 54 8.58 -3.78 12.32
C ILE A 54 7.12 -4.18 12.10
N ASP A 55 6.22 -3.35 12.61
CA ASP A 55 4.80 -3.43 12.25
C ASP A 55 4.56 -2.57 11.01
N TYR A 56 3.77 -3.08 10.07
CA TYR A 56 3.31 -2.36 8.90
C TYR A 56 1.87 -1.91 9.12
N LEU A 57 1.60 -0.64 8.88
CA LEU A 57 0.28 -0.03 9.02
C LEU A 57 -0.20 0.44 7.65
N ALA A 58 -1.47 0.21 7.33
CA ALA A 58 -2.08 0.71 6.11
C ALA A 58 -3.50 1.24 6.34
N LEU A 59 -3.82 2.35 5.67
CA LEU A 59 -5.14 2.94 5.64
C LEU A 59 -5.76 2.74 4.25
N ILE A 60 -6.90 2.06 4.23
CA ILE A 60 -7.69 1.79 3.02
C ILE A 60 -8.80 2.84 2.92
N VAL A 61 -8.76 3.63 1.85
CA VAL A 61 -9.76 4.65 1.54
C VAL A 61 -10.64 4.15 0.40
N GLY A 62 -11.94 4.00 0.67
CA GLY A 62 -12.89 3.45 -0.30
C GLY A 62 -13.00 1.93 -0.27
N ASP A 63 -13.62 1.37 -1.30
CA ASP A 63 -13.74 -0.09 -1.47
C ASP A 63 -12.68 -0.61 -2.44
N VAL A 64 -11.85 -1.52 -1.95
CA VAL A 64 -10.72 -2.11 -2.69
C VAL A 64 -10.91 -3.62 -2.93
N ALA A 65 -11.99 -4.21 -2.42
CA ALA A 65 -12.22 -5.64 -2.53
C ALA A 65 -12.42 -6.05 -3.99
N ASP A 66 -11.70 -7.09 -4.42
CA ASP A 66 -11.62 -7.55 -5.82
C ASP A 66 -11.18 -6.46 -6.82
N GLY A 67 -10.65 -5.34 -6.31
CA GLY A 67 -10.19 -4.20 -7.09
C GLY A 67 -8.94 -4.50 -7.89
N HIS A 68 -8.85 -3.88 -9.07
CA HIS A 68 -7.66 -3.89 -9.91
C HIS A 68 -7.07 -2.49 -9.95
N ASP A 69 -5.74 -2.44 -9.98
CA ASP A 69 -4.94 -1.23 -10.12
C ASP A 69 -5.19 -0.19 -9.05
N ILE A 70 -5.39 -0.68 -7.83
CA ILE A 70 -5.56 0.17 -6.65
C ILE A 70 -4.27 0.94 -6.41
N ALA A 71 -4.37 2.26 -6.31
CA ALA A 71 -3.23 3.12 -6.04
C ALA A 71 -2.66 2.81 -4.64
N VAL A 72 -1.33 2.71 -4.55
CA VAL A 72 -0.62 2.52 -3.29
C VAL A 72 0.51 3.55 -3.20
N ARG A 73 0.59 4.23 -2.07
CA ARG A 73 1.73 5.12 -1.76
C ARG A 73 2.11 5.07 -0.29
N GLY A 74 3.39 5.32 -0.03
CA GLY A 74 3.91 5.52 1.31
C GLY A 74 3.66 6.93 1.81
N VAL A 75 3.32 7.06 3.08
CA VAL A 75 3.19 8.34 3.81
C VAL A 75 3.81 8.18 5.20
N ASP A 76 4.13 9.30 5.84
CA ASP A 76 4.53 9.28 7.26
C ASP A 76 3.41 8.65 8.10
N GLU A 77 3.77 7.65 8.92
CA GLU A 77 2.85 6.96 9.82
C GLU A 77 2.09 7.95 10.72
N GLU A 78 2.76 8.98 11.24
CA GLU A 78 2.15 9.98 12.12
C GLU A 78 1.14 10.89 11.39
N ALA A 79 1.26 11.00 10.07
CA ALA A 79 0.38 11.79 9.21
C ALA A 79 -0.69 10.95 8.49
N LEU A 80 -0.71 9.61 8.68
CA LEU A 80 -1.50 8.68 7.87
C LEU A 80 -2.98 9.04 7.78
N LEU A 81 -3.63 9.33 8.91
CA LEU A 81 -5.05 9.70 8.95
C LEU A 81 -5.30 11.09 8.35
N VAL A 82 -4.36 12.01 8.50
CA VAL A 82 -4.46 13.36 7.93
C VAL A 82 -4.36 13.28 6.41
N GLU A 83 -3.41 12.53 5.88
CA GLU A 83 -3.22 12.33 4.45
C GLU A 83 -4.37 11.53 3.82
N GLY A 84 -4.90 10.53 4.53
CA GLY A 84 -6.13 9.86 4.12
C GLY A 84 -7.30 10.83 4.00
N SER A 85 -7.47 11.75 4.96
CA SER A 85 -8.59 12.70 4.92
C SER A 85 -8.52 13.71 3.77
N ARG A 86 -7.33 13.89 3.19
CA ARG A 86 -7.06 14.77 2.04
C ARG A 86 -7.04 14.03 0.71
N THR A 87 -7.23 12.71 0.74
CA THR A 87 -7.18 11.89 -0.45
C THR A 87 -8.39 12.20 -1.35
N GLU A 88 -8.10 12.67 -2.56
CA GLU A 88 -9.12 12.92 -3.60
C GLU A 88 -9.33 11.69 -4.50
N SER A 89 -8.39 10.75 -4.47
CA SER A 89 -8.41 9.50 -5.25
C SER A 89 -8.97 8.36 -4.42
N SER A 90 -10.19 7.91 -4.75
CA SER A 90 -10.80 6.73 -4.11
C SER A 90 -11.20 5.74 -5.22
N PRO A 91 -10.84 4.45 -5.13
CA PRO A 91 -10.17 3.80 -3.98
C PRO A 91 -8.63 3.90 -3.97
N GLU A 92 -8.02 3.99 -2.79
CA GLU A 92 -6.55 4.08 -2.59
C GLU A 92 -6.12 3.41 -1.27
N ILE A 93 -4.86 2.97 -1.21
CA ILE A 93 -4.21 2.42 -0.01
C ILE A 93 -2.99 3.26 0.35
N LEU A 94 -2.97 3.79 1.57
CA LEU A 94 -1.83 4.51 2.13
C LEU A 94 -1.06 3.60 3.09
N ILE A 95 0.26 3.49 2.89
CA ILE A 95 1.14 2.74 3.79
C ILE A 95 1.81 3.73 4.75
N GLY A 96 1.61 3.53 6.05
CA GLY A 96 2.31 4.27 7.10
C GLY A 96 3.77 3.80 7.20
N LEU A 97 4.70 4.73 7.05
CA LEU A 97 6.14 4.49 7.13
C LEU A 97 6.70 5.18 8.36
N ARG A 98 7.43 4.43 9.19
CA ARG A 98 8.11 5.00 10.35
C ARG A 98 9.32 5.80 9.92
N ALA A 99 9.59 6.93 10.59
CA ALA A 99 10.75 7.77 10.32
C ALA A 99 12.08 6.99 10.26
N ALA A 100 12.25 5.96 11.10
CA ALA A 100 13.42 5.08 11.10
C ALA A 100 13.65 4.31 9.78
N GLN A 101 12.59 4.01 9.04
CA GLN A 101 12.67 3.35 7.72
C GLN A 101 13.11 4.32 6.61
N SER A 102 12.95 5.63 6.84
CA SER A 102 13.35 6.71 5.93
C SER A 102 14.84 7.10 6.07
N ILE A 103 15.51 6.71 7.16
CA ILE A 103 16.89 7.12 7.49
C ILE A 103 17.95 6.55 6.51
N CYS A 104 17.64 5.52 5.72
CA CYS A 104 18.57 4.94 4.76
C CYS A 104 18.73 5.76 3.46
N GLY A 105 18.09 6.93 3.33
CA GLY A 105 18.17 7.76 2.11
C GLY A 105 17.50 7.13 0.88
N CYS A 106 16.82 6.00 1.06
CA CYS A 106 15.90 5.45 0.10
C CYS A 106 14.57 6.17 0.29
N SER A 107 14.05 6.82 -0.77
CA SER A 107 12.75 7.47 -0.70
C SER A 107 11.69 6.45 -0.26
N ASP A 108 10.77 6.86 0.59
CA ASP A 108 9.61 6.11 1.09
C ASP A 108 8.95 5.20 0.03
N ALA A 109 8.78 5.72 -1.21
CA ALA A 109 8.25 4.97 -2.34
C ALA A 109 9.08 3.74 -2.77
N ARG A 110 10.42 3.78 -2.64
CA ARG A 110 11.29 2.64 -2.96
C ARG A 110 11.15 1.52 -1.93
N HIS A 111 10.92 1.85 -0.66
CA HIS A 111 10.67 0.84 0.35
C HIS A 111 9.37 0.08 0.04
N VAL A 112 8.29 0.82 -0.21
CA VAL A 112 6.98 0.24 -0.57
C VAL A 112 7.09 -0.58 -1.86
N ASP A 113 7.71 -0.04 -2.92
CA ASP A 113 7.93 -0.79 -4.17
C ASP A 113 8.72 -2.09 -3.95
N SER A 114 9.78 -2.05 -3.15
CA SER A 114 10.58 -3.24 -2.84
C SER A 114 9.78 -4.29 -2.08
N GLN A 115 9.03 -3.90 -1.05
CA GLN A 115 8.20 -4.82 -0.27
C GLN A 115 7.10 -5.45 -1.11
N LEU A 116 6.54 -4.70 -2.06
CA LEU A 116 5.52 -5.22 -2.97
C LEU A 116 6.08 -6.16 -4.03
N ARG A 117 7.36 -6.04 -4.39
CA ARG A 117 7.99 -6.90 -5.41
C ARG A 117 8.60 -8.17 -4.86
N LEU A 118 9.22 -8.11 -3.69
CA LEU A 118 10.07 -9.18 -3.16
C LEU A 118 9.34 -10.09 -2.17
N ASP A 119 8.05 -10.34 -2.41
CA ASP A 119 7.19 -11.13 -1.50
C ASP A 119 7.22 -10.61 -0.04
N GLY A 120 7.33 -9.28 0.12
CA GLY A 120 7.44 -8.66 1.43
C GLY A 120 6.11 -8.53 2.18
N PRO A 121 6.11 -8.18 3.48
CA PRO A 121 4.91 -8.16 4.32
C PRO A 121 3.82 -7.19 3.83
N ILE A 122 4.20 -6.08 3.19
CA ILE A 122 3.22 -5.16 2.58
C ILE A 122 2.43 -5.87 1.46
N ARG A 123 3.09 -6.72 0.66
CA ARG A 123 2.45 -7.45 -0.44
C ARG A 123 1.39 -8.42 0.09
N THR A 124 1.74 -9.21 1.08
CA THR A 124 0.88 -10.24 1.66
C THR A 124 -0.24 -9.62 2.51
N MET A 125 0.00 -8.46 3.13
CA MET A 125 -1.02 -7.65 3.82
C MET A 125 -2.06 -7.08 2.84
N ILE A 126 -1.65 -6.52 1.70
CA ILE A 126 -2.62 -5.98 0.73
C ILE A 126 -3.38 -7.12 0.01
N ALA A 127 -2.73 -8.25 -0.22
CA ALA A 127 -3.42 -9.42 -0.78
C ALA A 127 -4.54 -9.94 0.15
N SER A 128 -4.33 -9.89 1.47
CA SER A 128 -5.29 -10.40 2.46
C SER A 128 -6.61 -9.64 2.50
N ILE A 129 -6.62 -8.39 2.03
CA ILE A 129 -7.85 -7.57 1.92
C ILE A 129 -8.57 -7.72 0.57
N GLY A 130 -8.12 -8.64 -0.29
CA GLY A 130 -8.84 -9.05 -1.51
C GLY A 130 -8.49 -8.26 -2.78
N VAL A 131 -7.47 -7.40 -2.75
CA VAL A 131 -7.02 -6.64 -3.92
C VAL A 131 -6.37 -7.57 -4.95
N LYS A 132 -6.69 -7.39 -6.24
CA LYS A 132 -6.14 -8.20 -7.34
C LYS A 132 -4.86 -7.63 -7.94
N SER A 133 -4.78 -6.30 -8.06
CA SER A 133 -3.54 -5.63 -8.46
C SER A 133 -3.44 -4.24 -7.85
N VAL A 134 -2.21 -3.78 -7.66
CA VAL A 134 -1.90 -2.44 -7.16
C VAL A 134 -1.02 -1.69 -8.15
N VAL A 135 -1.12 -0.37 -8.14
CA VAL A 135 -0.24 0.52 -8.89
C VAL A 135 0.54 1.39 -7.91
N VAL A 136 1.86 1.40 -8.07
CA VAL A 136 2.79 2.14 -7.21
C VAL A 136 3.63 3.06 -8.06
N ASP A 137 3.74 4.32 -7.65
CA ASP A 137 4.72 5.24 -8.21
C ASP A 137 6.12 4.83 -7.74
N TRP A 138 6.98 4.42 -8.68
CA TRP A 138 8.37 4.02 -8.38
C TRP A 138 9.37 5.14 -8.69
N TYR A 139 8.93 6.18 -9.39
CA TYR A 139 9.77 7.32 -9.79
C TYR A 139 9.18 8.63 -9.26
N HIS A 140 9.76 9.13 -8.17
CA HIS A 140 9.58 10.52 -7.77
C HIS A 140 10.79 11.32 -8.23
N VAL A 141 10.58 12.27 -9.16
CA VAL A 141 11.56 13.33 -9.37
C VAL A 141 11.64 14.08 -8.05
N ILE A 142 12.77 13.96 -7.36
CA ILE A 142 13.10 14.85 -6.26
C ILE A 142 13.21 16.23 -6.91
N SER A 143 12.13 17.01 -6.87
CA SER A 143 12.17 18.41 -7.25
C SER A 143 12.99 19.11 -6.17
N ALA A 144 14.30 19.18 -6.38
CA ALA A 144 15.16 20.03 -5.60
C ALA A 144 14.72 21.47 -5.89
N VAL A 145 13.85 22.02 -5.04
CA VAL A 145 13.58 23.45 -5.06
C VAL A 145 14.85 24.12 -4.58
N ALA A 146 15.49 24.85 -5.50
CA ALA A 146 16.69 25.64 -5.30
C ALA A 146 16.45 26.86 -4.41
#